data_AF-B3QMZ1-F1
#
_entry.id   AF-B3QMZ1-F1
#
_cell.length_a   1.000
_cell.length_b   1.000
_cell.length_c   1.000
_cell.angle_alpha   90.00
_cell.angle_beta   90.00
_cell.angle_gamma   90.00
#
_symmetry.space_group_name_H-M   'P 1'
#
loop_
_entity.id
_entity.type
_entity.pdbx_description
1 polymer ?
#
loop_
_entity_poly.entity_id
_entity_poly.type
_entity_poly.pdbx_seq_one_letter_code
_entity_poly.pdbx_strand_id
1 'polypeptide(L)'
;MDKALLLRVLDGEQAAIEQFGDSDNCAVIDWRDGLLELIAAVEPFLPKGYLRSEAKDGGFLLHAGGRGSSPIEVQLKTRQEDLIASLNRALCPDFEIRQFTPMTGDGYSLFVAPASFWQDVERSHSVAVQKYFLSAERLAAYWRKGYFARLFSKP
;
A
#
# COMPACT_ATOMS: atom_id res chain seq x y z
N MET A 1 2.33 11.29 -9.95
CA MET A 1 1.16 10.45 -10.28
C MET A 1 0.65 10.80 -11.67
N ASP A 2 0.75 9.88 -12.62
CA ASP A 2 0.17 10.03 -13.96
C ASP A 2 -1.31 9.61 -13.95
N LYS A 3 -2.20 10.60 -13.94
CA LYS A 3 -3.65 10.39 -13.97
C LYS A 3 -4.13 9.73 -15.26
N ALA A 4 -3.48 10.01 -16.40
CA ALA A 4 -3.90 9.49 -17.69
C ALA A 4 -3.58 8.00 -17.79
N LEU A 5 -2.42 7.58 -17.28
CA LEU A 5 -2.04 6.17 -17.19
C LEU A 5 -3.03 5.38 -16.31
N LEU A 6 -3.39 5.90 -15.13
CA LEU A 6 -4.34 5.21 -14.26
C LEU A 6 -5.73 5.07 -14.91
N LEU A 7 -6.24 6.10 -15.59
CA LEU A 7 -7.55 5.98 -16.25
C LEU A 7 -7.55 4.85 -17.29
N ARG A 8 -6.45 4.72 -18.07
CA ARG A 8 -6.26 3.60 -19.01
C ARG A 8 -6.21 2.24 -18.31
N VAL A 9 -5.58 2.16 -17.12
CA VAL A 9 -5.61 0.95 -16.28
C VAL A 9 -7.04 0.62 -15.86
N LEU A 10 -7.81 1.61 -15.42
CA LEU A 10 -9.20 1.42 -14.98
C LEU A 10 -10.12 1.02 -16.13
N ASP A 11 -9.84 1.48 -17.35
CA ASP A 11 -10.50 1.06 -18.60
C ASP A 11 -10.08 -0.36 -19.05
N GLY A 12 -9.08 -0.95 -18.39
CA GLY A 12 -8.62 -2.31 -18.63
C GLY A 12 -7.61 -2.43 -19.77
N GLU A 13 -6.92 -1.35 -20.14
CA GLU A 13 -5.92 -1.37 -21.19
C GLU A 13 -4.64 -2.12 -20.75
N GLN A 14 -4.33 -3.22 -21.43
CA GLN A 14 -3.26 -4.14 -21.02
C GLN A 14 -1.87 -3.49 -20.96
N ALA A 15 -1.51 -2.67 -21.95
CA ALA A 15 -0.22 -1.98 -21.96
C ALA A 15 -0.08 -0.99 -20.79
N ALA A 16 -1.17 -0.34 -20.39
CA ALA A 16 -1.18 0.55 -19.24
C ALA A 16 -1.05 -0.23 -17.92
N ILE A 17 -1.70 -1.39 -17.82
CA ILE A 17 -1.62 -2.29 -16.65
C ILE A 17 -0.18 -2.76 -16.43
N GLU A 18 0.52 -3.16 -17.49
CA GLU A 18 1.90 -3.62 -17.41
C GLU A 18 2.85 -2.50 -16.94
N GLN A 19 2.64 -1.27 -17.43
CA GLN A 19 3.45 -0.11 -17.06
C GLN A 19 3.17 0.43 -15.65
N PHE A 20 1.94 0.28 -15.16
CA PHE A 20 1.52 0.97 -13.93
C PHE A 20 2.17 0.41 -12.66
N GLY A 21 2.55 -0.87 -12.64
CA GLY A 21 3.12 -1.47 -11.44
C GLY A 21 4.61 -1.19 -11.20
N ASP A 22 5.26 -0.45 -12.10
CA ASP A 22 6.67 -0.10 -11.99
C ASP A 22 6.94 0.99 -10.92
N SER A 23 8.22 1.14 -10.55
CA SER A 23 8.69 2.05 -9.49
C SER A 23 8.33 3.53 -9.70
N ASP A 24 8.01 3.93 -10.93
CA ASP A 24 7.62 5.31 -11.24
C ASP A 24 6.21 5.66 -10.75
N ASN A 25 5.37 4.64 -10.52
CA ASN A 25 3.97 4.79 -10.17
C ASN A 25 3.61 4.10 -8.85
N CYS A 26 4.32 3.03 -8.51
CA CYS A 26 4.11 2.26 -7.30
C CYS A 26 5.37 2.20 -6.44
N ALA A 27 5.21 2.15 -5.13
CA ALA A 27 6.25 1.70 -4.22
C ALA A 27 6.41 0.19 -4.37
N VAL A 28 7.46 -0.23 -5.09
CA VAL A 28 7.78 -1.64 -5.33
C VAL A 28 8.65 -2.16 -4.19
N ILE A 29 8.21 -3.22 -3.53
CA ILE A 29 8.93 -3.87 -2.42
C ILE A 29 9.09 -5.37 -2.67
N ASP A 30 10.20 -5.95 -2.23
CA ASP A 30 10.45 -7.39 -2.20
C ASP A 30 9.80 -8.02 -0.97
N TRP A 31 9.39 -9.30 -1.03
CA TRP A 31 8.76 -9.99 0.11
C TRP A 31 9.62 -10.05 1.39
N ARG A 32 10.94 -9.89 1.27
CA ARG A 32 11.91 -9.87 2.37
C ARG A 32 12.12 -8.49 2.97
N ASP A 33 11.63 -7.44 2.31
CA ASP A 33 11.81 -6.06 2.75
C ASP A 33 11.16 -5.84 4.10
N GLY A 34 11.92 -5.21 4.99
CA GLY A 34 11.48 -4.81 6.31
C GLY A 34 10.75 -3.47 6.29
N LEU A 35 10.50 -2.96 7.49
CA LEU A 35 9.76 -1.70 7.65
C LEU A 35 10.52 -0.50 7.08
N LEU A 36 11.85 -0.46 7.20
CA LEU A 36 12.63 0.69 6.74
C LEU A 36 12.68 0.76 5.21
N GLU A 37 12.83 -0.38 4.56
CA GLU A 37 12.77 -0.52 3.10
C GLU A 37 11.38 -0.12 2.59
N LEU A 38 10.31 -0.57 3.27
CA LEU A 38 8.94 -0.17 2.97
C LEU A 38 8.73 1.36 3.10
N ILE A 39 9.24 1.98 4.17
CA ILE A 39 9.16 3.43 4.36
C ILE A 39 9.91 4.15 3.25
N ALA A 40 11.12 3.71 2.92
CA ALA A 40 11.93 4.30 1.86
C ALA A 40 11.27 4.20 0.48
N ALA A 41 10.55 3.10 0.21
CA ALA A 41 9.79 2.93 -1.03
C ALA A 41 8.56 3.83 -1.09
N VAL A 42 7.90 4.10 0.04
CA VAL A 42 6.66 4.91 0.11
C VAL A 42 6.95 6.41 0.20
N GLU A 43 8.05 6.83 0.83
CA GLU A 43 8.40 8.24 1.06
C GLU A 43 8.35 9.13 -0.20
N PRO A 44 8.83 8.69 -1.40
CA PRO A 44 8.76 9.50 -2.62
C PRO A 44 7.35 9.90 -3.07
N PHE A 45 6.32 9.17 -2.62
CA PHE A 45 4.92 9.43 -2.97
C PHE A 45 4.21 10.36 -1.97
N LEU A 46 4.92 10.79 -0.92
CA LEU A 46 4.39 11.63 0.15
C LEU A 46 5.04 13.02 0.13
N PRO A 47 4.40 14.02 0.77
CA PRO A 47 5.06 15.29 1.03
C PRO A 47 6.36 15.09 1.83
N LYS A 48 7.40 15.86 1.54
CA LYS A 48 8.70 15.73 2.21
C LYS A 48 8.57 15.81 3.73
N GLY A 49 9.10 14.82 4.44
CA GLY A 49 9.07 14.74 5.91
C GLY A 49 7.70 14.41 6.51
N TYR A 50 6.71 14.07 5.67
CA TYR A 50 5.39 13.67 6.11
C TYR A 50 5.45 12.40 6.96
N LEU A 51 6.21 11.40 6.51
CA LEU A 51 6.40 10.13 7.21
C LEU A 51 7.78 10.10 7.87
N ARG A 52 7.83 9.70 9.15
CA ARG A 52 9.05 9.59 9.95
C ARG A 52 8.96 8.35 10.82
N SER A 53 10.10 7.70 11.06
CA SER A 53 10.21 6.57 11.99
C SER A 53 11.19 6.85 13.12
N GLU A 54 10.85 6.42 14.32
CA GLU A 54 11.72 6.45 15.50
C GLU A 54 11.88 5.02 16.01
N ALA A 55 13.11 4.60 16.32
CA ALA A 55 13.35 3.27 16.88
C ALA A 55 12.83 3.22 18.34
N LYS A 56 12.19 2.10 18.70
CA LYS A 56 11.72 1.81 20.05
C LYS A 56 12.07 0.37 20.39
N ASP A 57 12.15 0.02 21.68
CA ASP A 57 12.43 -1.36 22.11
C ASP A 57 11.55 -2.39 21.38
N GLY A 58 12.18 -3.22 20.54
CA GLY A 58 11.53 -4.28 19.77
C GLY A 58 10.81 -3.85 18.48
N GLY A 59 10.86 -2.57 18.11
CA GLY A 59 10.08 -2.06 16.98
C GLY A 59 10.38 -0.60 16.58
N PHE A 60 9.38 0.03 15.99
CA PHE A 60 9.43 1.42 15.55
C PHE A 60 8.13 2.16 15.92
N LEU A 61 8.25 3.46 16.15
CA LEU A 61 7.14 4.39 16.16
C LEU A 61 7.08 5.09 14.80
N LEU A 62 5.95 4.98 14.11
CA LEU A 62 5.67 5.68 12.87
C LEU A 62 4.88 6.95 13.15
N HIS A 63 5.41 8.07 12.68
CA HIS A 63 4.75 9.36 12.71
C HIS A 63 4.42 9.78 11.28
N ALA A 64 3.14 10.02 10.97
CA ALA A 64 2.74 10.60 9.70
C ALA A 64 1.99 11.93 9.91
N GLY A 65 2.22 12.90 9.02
CA GLY A 65 1.57 14.21 9.08
C GLY A 65 2.27 15.23 9.99
N GLY A 66 1.49 16.19 10.47
CA GLY A 66 1.98 17.34 11.23
C GLY A 66 2.47 17.01 12.65
N ARG A 67 3.10 17.98 13.32
CA ARG A 67 3.45 17.86 14.75
C ARG A 67 2.17 17.77 15.59
N GLY A 68 1.77 16.56 15.95
CA GLY A 68 0.58 16.31 16.77
C GLY A 68 -0.12 14.98 16.49
N SER A 69 0.23 14.28 15.40
CA SER A 69 -0.26 12.92 15.16
C SER A 69 0.32 11.94 16.19
N SER A 70 -0.55 11.12 16.76
CA SER A 70 -0.14 10.02 17.63
C SER A 70 0.65 9.00 16.82
N PRO A 71 1.84 8.57 17.28
CA PRO A 71 2.58 7.55 16.58
C PRO A 71 1.87 6.21 16.61
N ILE A 72 2.10 5.40 15.57
CA ILE A 72 1.72 3.99 15.55
C ILE A 72 2.94 3.14 15.86
N GLU A 73 2.79 2.24 16.82
CA GLU A 73 3.83 1.26 17.13
C GLU A 73 3.78 0.08 16.17
N VAL A 74 4.95 -0.27 15.63
CA VAL A 74 5.15 -1.38 14.70
C VAL A 74 6.21 -2.31 15.25
N GLN A 75 5.84 -3.57 15.44
CA GLN A 75 6.73 -4.60 15.97
C GLN A 75 7.49 -5.26 14.83
N LEU A 76 8.78 -5.56 15.03
CA LEU A 76 9.63 -6.12 13.97
C LEU A 76 9.34 -7.59 13.62
N LYS A 77 8.69 -8.32 14.53
CA LYS A 77 8.38 -9.77 14.34
C LYS A 77 7.06 -10.02 13.61
N THR A 78 6.56 -9.03 12.88
CA THR A 78 5.27 -9.13 12.19
C THR A 78 5.47 -9.43 10.70
N ARG A 79 4.48 -10.03 10.06
CA ARG A 79 4.52 -10.34 8.62
C ARG A 79 4.54 -9.06 7.81
N GLN A 80 5.07 -9.12 6.60
CA GLN A 80 5.19 -7.94 5.75
C GLN A 80 3.84 -7.27 5.50
N GLU A 81 2.77 -8.03 5.29
CA GLU A 81 1.44 -7.47 5.03
C GLU A 81 0.87 -6.73 6.26
N ASP A 82 1.25 -7.17 7.46
CA ASP A 82 0.92 -6.44 8.68
C ASP A 82 1.77 -5.17 8.85
N LEU A 83 3.00 -5.14 8.34
CA LEU A 83 3.81 -3.92 8.24
C LEU A 83 3.15 -2.92 7.28
N ILE A 84 2.71 -3.39 6.11
CA ILE A 84 1.97 -2.57 5.12
C ILE A 84 0.69 -2.02 5.74
N ALA A 85 -0.10 -2.85 6.43
CA ALA A 85 -1.31 -2.39 7.12
C ALA A 85 -1.00 -1.37 8.23
N SER A 86 0.09 -1.58 8.99
CA SER A 86 0.50 -0.64 10.04
C SER A 86 0.97 0.69 9.48
N LEU A 87 1.71 0.68 8.37
CA LEU A 87 2.09 1.88 7.65
C LEU A 87 0.85 2.60 7.09
N ASN A 88 -0.07 1.88 6.45
CA ASN A 88 -1.32 2.45 5.95
C ASN A 88 -2.11 3.16 7.07
N ARG A 89 -2.25 2.51 8.24
CA ARG A 89 -2.91 3.14 9.40
C ARG A 89 -2.22 4.42 9.84
N ALA A 90 -0.89 4.51 9.73
CA ALA A 90 -0.15 5.71 10.11
C ALA A 90 -0.42 6.85 9.12
N LEU A 91 -0.56 6.52 7.83
CA LEU A 91 -0.84 7.48 6.76
C LEU A 91 -2.29 7.97 6.74
N CYS A 92 -3.22 7.17 7.25
CA CYS A 92 -4.62 7.56 7.37
C CYS A 92 -4.80 8.72 8.39
N PRO A 93 -5.74 9.65 8.14
CA PRO A 93 -6.76 9.60 7.10
C PRO A 93 -6.33 10.24 5.76
N ASP A 94 -5.15 10.83 5.67
CA ASP A 94 -4.80 11.71 4.55
C ASP A 94 -4.40 10.93 3.29
N PHE A 95 -3.72 9.80 3.47
CA PHE A 95 -3.28 8.91 2.40
C PHE A 95 -3.72 7.47 2.65
N GLU A 96 -3.82 6.70 1.58
CA GLU A 96 -4.13 5.28 1.61
C GLU A 96 -3.22 4.51 0.65
N ILE A 97 -2.75 3.34 1.11
CA ILE A 97 -1.96 2.36 0.39
C ILE A 97 -2.87 1.24 -0.11
N ARG A 98 -2.80 0.95 -1.40
CA ARG A 98 -3.41 -0.23 -2.00
C ARG A 98 -2.41 -0.99 -2.86
N GLN A 99 -2.39 -2.32 -2.72
CA GLN A 99 -1.64 -3.17 -3.62
C GLN A 99 -2.27 -3.13 -5.02
N PHE A 100 -1.46 -2.90 -6.04
CA PHE A 100 -1.82 -3.15 -7.43
C PHE A 100 -1.66 -4.64 -7.75
N THR A 101 -2.78 -5.32 -7.97
CA THR A 101 -2.86 -6.80 -8.04
C THR A 101 -2.38 -7.43 -9.35
N PRO A 102 -2.34 -6.75 -10.52
CA PRO A 102 -1.81 -7.37 -11.74
C PRO A 102 -0.32 -7.73 -11.70
N MET A 103 0.44 -7.08 -10.83
CA MET A 103 1.88 -7.31 -10.68
C MET A 103 2.19 -8.14 -9.43
N THR A 104 1.55 -9.31 -9.33
CA THR A 104 1.81 -10.29 -8.28
C THR A 104 3.01 -11.17 -8.66
N GLY A 105 4.07 -11.12 -7.85
CA GLY A 105 5.28 -11.94 -7.99
C GLY A 105 5.99 -12.10 -6.64
N ASP A 106 7.32 -12.03 -6.63
CA ASP A 106 8.14 -12.07 -5.40
C ASP A 106 8.03 -10.78 -4.55
N GLY A 107 7.07 -9.91 -4.82
CA GLY A 107 6.95 -8.61 -4.17
C GLY A 107 5.58 -7.98 -4.33
N TYR A 108 5.47 -6.73 -3.90
CA TYR A 108 4.26 -5.93 -3.95
C TYR A 108 4.51 -4.61 -4.68
N SER A 109 3.65 -4.29 -5.64
CA SER A 109 3.48 -2.92 -6.15
C SER A 109 2.43 -2.20 -5.32
N LEU A 110 2.85 -1.26 -4.48
CA LEU A 110 1.97 -0.50 -3.59
C LEU A 110 1.69 0.89 -4.17
N PHE A 111 0.43 1.15 -4.51
CA PHE A 111 0.00 2.46 -4.96
C PHE A 111 -0.42 3.31 -3.77
N VAL A 112 0.25 4.45 -3.61
CA VAL A 112 0.06 5.42 -2.51
C VAL A 112 -0.60 6.66 -3.09
N ALA A 113 -1.79 7.00 -2.60
CA ALA A 113 -2.51 8.19 -3.06
C ALA A 113 -3.32 8.83 -1.92
N PRO A 114 -3.72 10.11 -2.06
CA PRO A 114 -4.60 10.74 -1.09
C PRO A 114 -5.90 9.95 -0.89
N ALA A 115 -6.45 9.91 0.32
CA ALA A 115 -7.69 9.19 0.57
C ALA A 115 -8.88 9.77 -0.22
N SER A 116 -8.91 11.10 -0.42
CA SER A 116 -9.91 11.77 -1.26
C SER A 116 -9.87 11.28 -2.71
N PHE A 117 -8.68 11.02 -3.23
CA PHE A 117 -8.50 10.48 -4.56
C PHE A 117 -9.11 9.07 -4.68
N TRP A 118 -8.86 8.21 -3.71
CA TRP A 118 -9.45 6.87 -3.69
C TRP A 118 -10.98 6.91 -3.62
N GLN A 119 -11.54 7.81 -2.82
CA GLN A 119 -12.99 8.00 -2.75
C GLN A 119 -13.60 8.41 -4.10
N ASP A 120 -12.93 9.30 -4.85
CA ASP A 120 -13.38 9.75 -6.16
C ASP A 120 -13.28 8.62 -7.21
N VAL A 121 -12.17 7.87 -7.22
CA VAL A 121 -11.97 6.77 -8.15
C VAL A 121 -12.91 5.61 -7.84
N GLU A 122 -13.13 5.26 -6.58
CA GLU A 122 -14.12 4.24 -6.20
C GLU A 122 -15.54 4.62 -6.60
N ARG A 123 -15.91 5.90 -6.47
CA ARG A 123 -17.23 6.37 -6.88
C ARG A 123 -17.45 6.25 -8.38
N SER A 124 -16.40 6.44 -9.18
CA SER A 124 -16.48 6.47 -10.64
C SER A 124 -16.17 5.12 -11.31
N HIS A 125 -15.33 4.29 -10.71
CA HIS A 125 -14.77 3.06 -11.31
C HIS A 125 -14.71 1.90 -10.30
N SER A 126 -15.70 1.75 -9.42
CA SER A 126 -15.71 0.77 -8.33
C SER A 126 -15.32 -0.65 -8.74
N VAL A 127 -15.85 -1.15 -9.86
CA VAL A 127 -15.56 -2.51 -10.36
C VAL A 127 -14.09 -2.67 -10.74
N ALA A 128 -13.53 -1.69 -11.47
CA ALA A 128 -12.12 -1.72 -11.85
C ALA A 128 -11.20 -1.59 -10.63
N VAL A 129 -11.57 -0.73 -9.66
CA VAL A 129 -10.82 -0.61 -8.41
C VAL A 129 -10.78 -1.93 -7.66
N GLN A 130 -11.92 -2.61 -7.49
CA GLN A 130 -11.97 -3.91 -6.82
C GLN A 130 -11.21 -5.01 -7.56
N LYS A 131 -11.09 -4.91 -8.89
CA LYS A 131 -10.35 -5.86 -9.72
C LYS A 131 -8.83 -5.67 -9.59
N TYR A 132 -8.37 -4.42 -9.64
CA TYR A 132 -6.95 -4.10 -9.80
C TYR A 132 -6.26 -3.65 -8.52
N PHE A 133 -7.02 -3.30 -7.48
CA PHE A 133 -6.46 -2.77 -6.24
C PHE A 133 -7.00 -3.49 -5.00
N LEU A 134 -6.09 -3.84 -4.11
CA LEU A 134 -6.39 -4.47 -2.82
C LEU A 134 -5.94 -3.56 -1.68
N SER A 135 -6.86 -3.19 -0.80
CA SER A 135 -6.53 -2.38 0.40
C SER A 135 -5.55 -3.11 1.31
N ALA A 136 -4.65 -2.37 1.98
CA ALA A 136 -3.68 -2.92 2.93
C ALA A 136 -4.31 -3.82 4.00
N GLU A 137 -5.48 -3.46 4.55
CA GLU A 137 -6.18 -4.27 5.56
C GLU A 137 -6.69 -5.60 5.00
N ARG A 138 -7.25 -5.60 3.79
CA ARG A 138 -7.67 -6.85 3.11
C ARG A 138 -6.48 -7.73 2.78
N LEU A 139 -5.37 -7.14 2.33
CA LEU A 139 -4.12 -7.86 2.09
C LEU A 139 -3.65 -8.56 3.37
N ALA A 140 -3.50 -7.84 4.48
CA ALA A 140 -3.12 -8.41 5.76
C ALA A 140 -4.10 -9.50 6.23
N ALA A 141 -5.41 -9.26 6.13
CA ALA A 141 -6.44 -10.22 6.50
C ALA A 141 -6.37 -11.51 5.67
N TYR A 142 -6.12 -11.41 4.36
CA TYR A 142 -5.95 -12.57 3.48
C TYR A 142 -4.78 -13.43 3.93
N TRP A 143 -3.63 -12.83 4.24
CA TRP A 143 -2.43 -13.57 4.64
C TRP A 143 -2.48 -14.12 6.06
N ARG A 144 -3.21 -13.48 6.99
CA ARG A 144 -3.48 -14.03 8.33
C ARG A 144 -4.26 -15.35 8.29
N LYS A 145 -5.01 -15.63 7.22
CA LYS A 145 -5.71 -16.91 7.05
C LYS A 145 -4.71 -18.07 6.97
N GLY A 146 -5.04 -19.18 7.65
CA GLY A 146 -4.30 -20.43 7.49
C GLY A 146 -4.25 -20.88 6.03
N TYR A 147 -3.23 -21.65 5.66
CA TYR A 147 -2.98 -22.08 4.28
C TYR A 147 -4.23 -22.66 3.59
N PHE A 148 -4.97 -23.55 4.27
CA PHE A 148 -6.19 -24.15 3.73
C PHE A 148 -7.33 -23.14 3.51
N ALA A 149 -7.47 -22.13 4.36
CA ALA A 149 -8.50 -21.10 4.20
C ALA A 149 -8.20 -20.15 3.04
N ARG A 150 -6.93 -20.02 2.63
CA ARG A 150 -6.53 -19.25 1.45
C ARG A 150 -6.85 -19.96 0.14
N LEU A 151 -6.77 -21.30 0.09
CA LEU A 151 -7.13 -22.07 -1.12
C LEU A 151 -8.57 -21.84 -1.59
N PHE A 152 -9.48 -21.45 -0.68
CA PHE A 152 -10.88 -21.20 -0.96
C PHE A 152 -11.27 -19.71 -0.95
N SER A 153 -10.31 -18.81 -0.78
CA SER A 153 -10.54 -17.35 -0.75
C SER A 153 -9.75 -16.69 -1.87
N LYS A 154 -10.37 -15.79 -2.64
CA LYS A 154 -9.59 -14.80 -3.38
C LYS A 154 -9.19 -13.64 -2.43
N PRO A 155 -8.04 -13.00 -2.62
CA PRO A 155 -7.69 -11.75 -1.93
C PRO A 155 -8.78 -10.69 -2.11
#